data_AF-A0AAV0CHI0-F1
#
_entry.id   AF-A0AAV0CHI0-F1
#
_cell.length_a   1.000
_cell.length_b   1.000
_cell.length_c   1.000
_cell.angle_alpha   90.00
_cell.angle_beta   90.00
_cell.angle_gamma   90.00
#
_symmetry.space_group_name_H-M   'P 1'
#
loop_
_entity.id
_entity.type
_entity.pdbx_description
1 polymer ?
#
loop_
_entity_poly.entity_id
_entity_poly.type
_entity_poly.pdbx_seq_one_letter_code
_entity_poly.pdbx_strand_id
1 'polypeptide(L)'
;MHHGGGHCKQLAPTYEKVATAFKLDEDVVIANLDSDKFKDLAEKYGVSGYPTLKFFPKSNKAGEDYEAGRDLDDFVNFINEKCGTNRDAKGQLTSKAGVVDDLVNLVKEFVSADDAEKKVVLGKLEEEIEKLSGPSRRYGSIYAKAAKSCMDKGVDYAKNEIQRLERILAKSISPAKADELTLKKNILSAFV
;
A
#
# COMPACT_ATOMS: atom_id res chain seq x y z
N MET A 1 -19.04 -3.69 18.41
CA MET A 1 -18.93 -2.59 19.39
C MET A 1 -20.28 -2.43 20.07
N HIS A 2 -20.27 -2.09 21.35
CA HIS A 2 -21.48 -1.82 22.14
C HIS A 2 -21.57 -0.31 22.39
N HIS A 3 -22.74 0.30 22.21
CA HIS A 3 -22.91 1.77 22.26
C HIS A 3 -22.67 2.37 23.67
N GLY A 4 -22.62 1.56 24.74
CA GLY A 4 -22.49 2.02 26.12
C GLY A 4 -21.10 1.89 26.77
N GLY A 5 -20.17 1.11 26.21
CA GLY A 5 -18.94 0.69 26.92
C GLY A 5 -17.80 1.71 26.87
N GLY A 6 -17.17 2.01 28.02
CA GLY A 6 -16.04 2.96 28.12
C GLY A 6 -14.87 2.63 27.19
N HIS A 7 -14.50 1.34 27.07
CA HIS A 7 -13.44 0.90 26.16
C HIS A 7 -13.80 1.07 24.68
N CYS A 8 -15.08 0.92 24.30
CA CYS A 8 -15.51 1.17 22.92
C CYS A 8 -15.46 2.66 22.57
N LYS A 9 -15.88 3.53 23.50
CA LYS A 9 -15.84 4.98 23.31
C LYS A 9 -14.41 5.50 23.17
N GLN A 10 -13.46 4.91 23.89
CA GLN A 10 -12.04 5.26 23.79
C GLN A 10 -11.43 4.84 22.45
N LEU A 11 -11.79 3.67 21.92
CA LEU A 11 -11.21 3.15 20.68
C LEU A 11 -11.79 3.81 19.41
N ALA A 12 -13.06 4.23 19.45
CA ALA A 12 -13.76 4.72 18.26
C ALA A 12 -13.01 5.81 17.48
N PRO A 13 -12.46 6.88 18.11
CA PRO A 13 -11.71 7.91 17.38
C PRO A 13 -10.45 7.38 16.68
N THR A 14 -9.76 6.41 17.29
CA THR A 14 -8.60 5.76 16.68
C THR A 14 -9.05 4.93 15.48
N TYR A 15 -10.13 4.16 15.61
CA TYR A 15 -10.65 3.30 14.56
C TYR A 15 -11.16 4.08 13.34
N GLU A 16 -11.74 5.27 13.55
CA GLU A 16 -12.09 6.22 12.47
C GLU A 16 -10.87 6.74 11.71
N LYS A 17 -9.75 7.00 12.40
CA LYS A 17 -8.49 7.37 11.76
C LYS A 17 -7.93 6.22 10.92
N VAL A 18 -8.03 4.98 11.40
CA VAL A 18 -7.66 3.78 10.62
C VAL A 18 -8.50 3.70 9.33
N ALA A 19 -9.82 3.85 9.43
CA ALA A 19 -10.70 3.87 8.27
C ALA A 19 -10.31 4.99 7.27
N THR A 20 -9.93 6.16 7.79
CA THR A 20 -9.46 7.28 6.96
C THR A 20 -8.13 6.97 6.27
N ALA A 21 -7.21 6.30 6.97
CA ALA A 21 -5.88 5.98 6.46
C ALA A 21 -5.92 5.01 5.26
N PHE A 22 -6.86 4.06 5.27
CA PHE A 22 -7.01 3.03 4.24
C PHE A 22 -8.16 3.29 3.25
N LYS A 23 -8.76 4.48 3.28
CA LYS A 23 -9.95 4.80 2.43
C LYS A 23 -9.70 4.68 0.91
N LEU A 24 -8.43 4.71 0.48
CA LEU A 24 -8.03 4.61 -0.93
C LEU A 24 -7.56 3.20 -1.31
N ASP A 25 -7.52 2.27 -0.36
CA ASP A 25 -7.12 0.88 -0.58
C ASP A 25 -8.37 0.03 -0.81
N GLU A 26 -8.75 -0.17 -2.07
CA GLU A 26 -10.01 -0.84 -2.47
C GLU A 26 -10.17 -2.27 -1.92
N ASP A 27 -9.06 -2.94 -1.62
CA ASP A 27 -9.01 -4.29 -1.07
C ASP A 27 -9.08 -4.33 0.47
N VAL A 28 -9.12 -3.17 1.15
CA VAL A 28 -9.19 -3.05 2.60
C VAL A 28 -10.53 -2.45 3.01
N VAL A 29 -11.28 -3.18 3.83
CA VAL A 29 -12.55 -2.71 4.39
C VAL A 29 -12.42 -2.60 5.90
N ILE A 30 -12.60 -1.38 6.41
CA ILE A 30 -12.70 -1.12 7.85
C ILE A 30 -14.17 -0.99 8.21
N ALA A 31 -14.68 -1.96 8.97
CA ALA A 31 -16.09 -2.04 9.34
C ALA A 31 -16.27 -2.05 10.86
N ASN A 32 -17.39 -1.51 11.31
CA ASN A 32 -17.90 -1.66 12.66
C ASN A 32 -19.25 -2.40 12.63
N LEU A 33 -19.50 -3.21 13.65
CA LEU A 33 -20.77 -3.91 13.84
C LEU A 33 -21.34 -3.54 15.22
N ASP A 34 -22.59 -3.14 15.26
CA ASP A 34 -23.33 -2.93 16.51
C ASP A 34 -23.90 -4.26 17.01
N SER A 35 -23.23 -4.86 17.99
CA SER A 35 -23.57 -6.20 18.47
C SER A 35 -24.89 -6.24 19.25
N ASP A 36 -25.38 -5.10 19.75
CA ASP A 36 -26.70 -5.05 20.40
C ASP A 36 -27.83 -5.32 19.41
N LYS A 37 -27.62 -4.88 18.17
CA LYS A 37 -28.56 -5.04 17.05
C LYS A 37 -28.35 -6.37 16.32
N PHE A 38 -27.11 -6.86 16.26
CA PHE A 38 -26.71 -8.04 15.48
C PHE A 38 -26.17 -9.16 16.37
N LYS A 39 -26.99 -9.62 17.33
CA LYS A 39 -26.60 -10.62 18.33
C LYS A 39 -26.19 -11.97 17.72
N ASP A 40 -26.98 -12.48 16.78
CA ASP A 40 -26.69 -13.77 16.12
C ASP A 40 -25.33 -13.76 15.40
N LEU A 41 -24.96 -12.61 14.81
CA LEU A 41 -23.68 -12.44 14.13
C LEU A 41 -22.53 -12.33 15.14
N ALA A 42 -22.75 -11.63 16.25
CA ALA A 42 -21.80 -11.55 17.36
C ALA A 42 -21.52 -12.93 17.96
N GLU A 43 -22.56 -13.73 18.20
CA GLU A 43 -22.43 -15.11 18.69
C GLU A 43 -21.72 -16.01 17.67
N LYS A 44 -22.11 -15.95 16.39
CA LYS A 44 -21.48 -16.72 15.32
C LYS A 44 -19.96 -16.53 15.26
N TYR A 45 -19.48 -15.31 15.50
CA TYR A 45 -18.05 -14.99 15.50
C TYR A 45 -17.42 -15.03 16.90
N GLY A 46 -18.12 -15.52 17.93
CA GLY A 46 -17.56 -15.71 19.27
C GLY A 46 -17.25 -14.40 20.00
N VAL A 47 -18.03 -13.35 19.79
CA VAL A 47 -17.86 -12.08 20.49
C VAL A 47 -18.38 -12.19 21.92
N SER A 48 -17.47 -12.28 22.88
CA SER A 48 -17.77 -12.42 24.32
C SER A 48 -17.53 -11.14 25.14
N GLY A 49 -16.89 -10.12 24.56
CA GLY A 49 -16.56 -8.85 25.21
C GLY A 49 -16.43 -7.71 24.20
N TYR A 50 -16.30 -6.47 24.69
CA TYR A 50 -16.23 -5.30 23.81
C TYR A 50 -15.12 -4.31 24.19
N PRO A 51 -14.40 -3.73 23.22
CA PRO A 51 -14.44 -4.07 21.80
C PRO A 51 -13.71 -5.40 21.52
N THR A 52 -14.30 -6.25 20.68
CA THR A 52 -13.62 -7.34 19.98
C THR A 52 -13.28 -6.88 18.58
N LEU A 53 -12.04 -7.14 18.16
CA LEU A 53 -11.50 -6.80 16.86
C LEU A 53 -11.14 -8.09 16.14
N LYS A 54 -11.53 -8.19 14.87
CA LYS A 54 -11.28 -9.36 14.03
C LYS A 54 -10.79 -8.94 12.66
N PHE A 55 -9.90 -9.74 12.10
CA PHE A 55 -9.38 -9.60 10.75
C PHE A 55 -9.96 -10.70 9.86
N PHE A 56 -10.37 -10.35 8.64
CA PHE A 56 -10.97 -11.28 7.69
C PHE A 56 -10.16 -11.25 6.38
N PRO A 57 -9.13 -12.11 6.21
CA PRO A 57 -8.42 -12.18 4.94
C PRO A 57 -9.29 -12.84 3.87
N LYS A 58 -8.98 -12.57 2.59
CA LYS A 58 -9.72 -13.12 1.44
C LYS A 58 -9.85 -14.66 1.47
N SER A 59 -8.88 -15.35 2.07
CA SER A 59 -8.82 -16.80 2.20
C SER A 59 -9.59 -17.37 3.39
N ASN A 60 -9.95 -16.56 4.40
CA ASN A 60 -10.56 -17.04 5.64
C ASN A 60 -11.80 -16.21 6.03
N LYS A 61 -12.98 -16.76 5.74
CA LYS A 61 -14.27 -16.15 6.09
C LYS A 61 -14.67 -16.35 7.56
N ALA A 62 -14.01 -17.24 8.30
CA ALA A 62 -14.26 -17.40 9.73
C ALA A 62 -13.68 -16.23 10.54
N GLY A 63 -12.72 -15.51 9.94
CA GLY A 63 -11.98 -14.44 10.59
C GLY A 63 -10.91 -14.96 11.55
N GLU A 64 -10.06 -14.05 11.97
CA GLU A 64 -8.97 -14.25 12.91
C GLU A 64 -9.06 -13.16 13.98
N ASP A 65 -8.68 -13.48 15.21
CA ASP A 65 -8.64 -12.49 16.28
C ASP A 65 -7.49 -11.51 16.06
N TYR A 66 -7.76 -10.22 16.33
CA TYR A 66 -6.73 -9.19 16.31
C TYR A 66 -6.12 -9.05 17.70
N GLU A 67 -4.85 -9.41 17.81
CA GLU A 67 -4.11 -9.47 19.08
C GLU A 67 -2.97 -8.44 19.19
N ALA A 68 -2.81 -7.56 18.19
CA ALA A 68 -1.82 -6.48 18.23
C ALA A 68 -2.30 -5.28 19.08
N GLY A 69 -1.45 -4.27 19.22
CA GLY A 69 -1.77 -3.05 19.95
C GLY A 69 -2.94 -2.28 19.34
N ARG A 70 -3.55 -1.38 20.12
CA ARG A 70 -4.79 -0.68 19.70
C ARG A 70 -4.55 0.80 19.40
N ASP A 71 -3.29 1.19 19.28
CA ASP A 71 -2.94 2.53 18.81
C ASP A 71 -3.04 2.59 17.28
N LEU A 72 -3.10 3.81 16.74
CA LEU A 72 -3.27 4.02 15.29
C LEU A 72 -2.16 3.34 14.48
N ASP A 73 -0.91 3.48 14.92
CA ASP A 73 0.23 2.90 14.22
C ASP A 73 0.21 1.37 14.24
N ASP A 74 -0.26 0.74 15.32
CA ASP A 74 -0.38 -0.72 15.39
C ASP A 74 -1.36 -1.27 14.35
N PHE A 75 -2.54 -0.63 14.23
CA PHE A 75 -3.50 -1.00 13.20
C PHE A 75 -2.96 -0.79 11.79
N VAL A 76 -2.31 0.36 11.55
CA VAL A 76 -1.74 0.68 10.24
C VAL A 76 -0.66 -0.33 9.86
N ASN A 77 0.24 -0.66 10.78
CA ASN A 77 1.29 -1.65 10.56
C ASN A 77 0.70 -3.04 10.31
N PHE A 78 -0.28 -3.47 11.10
CA PHE A 78 -0.95 -4.76 10.92
C PHE A 78 -1.62 -4.86 9.55
N ILE A 79 -2.36 -3.83 9.11
CA ILE A 79 -3.04 -3.84 7.82
C ILE A 79 -2.02 -3.79 6.67
N ASN A 80 -0.96 -2.99 6.78
CA ASN A 80 0.12 -2.98 5.79
C ASN A 80 0.74 -4.36 5.62
N GLU A 81 1.03 -5.05 6.73
CA GLU A 81 1.62 -6.40 6.71
C GLU A 81 0.65 -7.43 6.13
N LYS A 82 -0.61 -7.46 6.60
CA LYS A 82 -1.58 -8.50 6.22
C LYS A 82 -2.18 -8.29 4.83
N CYS A 83 -2.25 -7.05 4.36
CA CYS A 83 -2.89 -6.70 3.09
C CYS A 83 -1.91 -6.27 1.99
N GLY A 84 -0.61 -6.16 2.29
CA GLY A 84 0.39 -5.69 1.32
C GLY A 84 0.24 -4.21 0.96
N THR A 85 -0.42 -3.43 1.82
CA THR A 85 -0.53 -1.97 1.68
C THR A 85 0.68 -1.27 2.31
N ASN A 86 0.84 0.03 2.05
CA ASN A 86 2.02 0.78 2.48
C ASN A 86 1.64 2.21 2.90
N ARG A 87 0.73 2.34 3.87
CA ARG A 87 0.22 3.62 4.39
C ARG A 87 0.94 4.04 5.67
N ASP A 88 1.04 5.34 5.91
CA ASP A 88 1.35 5.90 7.23
C ASP A 88 0.06 6.22 8.02
N ALA A 89 0.21 6.68 9.27
CA ALA A 89 -0.92 7.10 10.13
C ALA A 89 -1.75 8.27 9.57
N LYS A 90 -1.26 8.98 8.55
CA LYS A 90 -1.97 10.06 7.87
C LYS A 90 -2.68 9.57 6.60
N GLY A 91 -2.58 8.28 6.27
CA GLY A 91 -3.13 7.68 5.06
C GLY A 91 -2.31 7.96 3.80
N GLN A 92 -1.08 8.44 3.93
CA GLN A 92 -0.19 8.71 2.80
C GLN A 92 0.58 7.44 2.45
N LEU A 93 0.81 7.20 1.15
CA LEU A 93 1.72 6.14 0.74
C LEU A 93 3.15 6.42 1.23
N THR A 94 3.77 5.42 1.85
CA THR A 94 5.16 5.46 2.29
C THR A 94 6.12 5.24 1.12
N SER A 95 7.42 5.37 1.35
CA SER A 95 8.46 5.11 0.34
C SER A 95 8.50 3.66 -0.16
N LYS A 96 7.91 2.72 0.58
CA LYS A 96 7.83 1.30 0.19
C LYS A 96 6.73 1.02 -0.84
N ALA A 97 5.75 1.90 -0.97
CA ALA A 97 4.65 1.70 -1.91
C ALA A 97 5.16 1.66 -3.36
N GLY A 98 4.80 0.60 -4.09
CA GLY A 98 5.22 0.40 -5.48
C GLY A 98 6.59 -0.24 -5.65
N VAL A 99 7.35 -0.41 -4.57
CA VAL A 99 8.67 -1.03 -4.60
C VAL A 99 8.50 -2.54 -4.64
N VAL A 100 9.02 -3.17 -5.69
CA VAL A 100 9.02 -4.63 -5.85
C VAL A 100 10.48 -5.08 -5.90
N ASP A 101 10.94 -5.79 -4.85
CA ASP A 101 12.36 -6.09 -4.64
C ASP A 101 13.01 -6.80 -5.85
N ASP A 102 12.32 -7.78 -6.44
CA ASP A 102 12.81 -8.49 -7.62
C ASP A 102 13.02 -7.54 -8.82
N LEU A 103 12.09 -6.60 -9.03
CA LEU A 103 12.22 -5.59 -10.08
C LEU A 103 13.32 -4.58 -9.76
N VAL A 104 13.47 -4.18 -8.48
CA VAL A 104 14.53 -3.26 -8.05
C VAL A 104 15.92 -3.83 -8.32
N ASN A 105 16.11 -5.14 -8.13
CA ASN A 105 17.37 -5.79 -8.43
C ASN A 105 17.71 -5.73 -9.93
N LEU A 106 16.72 -5.97 -10.80
CA LEU A 106 16.88 -5.82 -12.24
C LEU A 106 17.11 -4.35 -12.65
N VAL A 107 16.47 -3.39 -11.97
CA VAL A 107 16.74 -1.97 -12.21
C VAL A 107 18.17 -1.58 -11.85
N LYS A 108 18.74 -2.13 -10.76
CA LYS A 108 20.15 -1.86 -10.40
C LYS A 108 21.12 -2.38 -11.47
N GLU A 109 20.85 -3.56 -12.03
CA GLU A 109 21.58 -4.10 -13.20
C GLU A 109 21.41 -3.15 -14.40
N PHE A 110 20.19 -2.71 -14.69
CA PHE A 110 19.87 -1.82 -15.80
C PHE A 110 20.58 -0.45 -15.70
N VAL A 111 20.63 0.16 -14.52
CA VAL A 111 21.27 1.48 -14.32
C VAL A 111 22.79 1.40 -14.51
N SER A 112 23.38 0.26 -14.15
CA SER A 112 24.85 0.03 -14.24
C SER A 112 25.29 -0.44 -15.63
N ALA A 113 24.36 -0.94 -16.44
CA ALA A 113 24.59 -1.52 -17.76
C ALA A 113 24.93 -0.48 -18.83
N ASP A 114 25.65 -0.91 -19.87
CA ASP A 114 25.79 -0.13 -21.10
C ASP A 114 24.51 -0.17 -21.98
N ASP A 115 24.51 0.54 -23.10
CA ASP A 115 23.31 0.67 -23.94
C ASP A 115 22.89 -0.65 -24.64
N ALA A 116 23.83 -1.56 -24.89
CA ALA A 116 23.52 -2.87 -25.45
C ALA A 116 22.94 -3.79 -24.37
N GLU A 117 23.56 -3.80 -23.19
CA GLU A 117 23.13 -4.58 -22.03
C GLU A 117 21.77 -4.11 -21.48
N LYS A 118 21.50 -2.80 -21.45
CA LYS A 118 20.20 -2.23 -21.03
C LYS A 118 19.01 -2.84 -21.76
N LYS A 119 19.15 -3.14 -23.06
CA LYS A 119 18.10 -3.81 -23.84
C LYS A 119 17.84 -5.23 -23.34
N VAL A 120 18.90 -5.95 -23.00
CA VAL A 120 18.82 -7.31 -22.45
C VAL A 120 18.17 -7.29 -21.07
N VAL A 121 18.61 -6.39 -20.18
CA VAL A 121 18.05 -6.26 -18.84
C VAL A 121 16.58 -5.80 -18.89
N LEU A 122 16.21 -4.91 -19.81
CA LEU A 122 14.82 -4.53 -20.03
C LEU A 122 13.95 -5.73 -20.43
N GLY A 123 14.47 -6.63 -21.28
CA GLY A 123 13.78 -7.88 -21.62
C GLY A 123 13.53 -8.75 -20.38
N LYS A 124 14.56 -8.98 -19.56
CA LYS A 124 14.43 -9.71 -18.28
C LYS A 124 13.42 -9.05 -17.34
N LEU A 125 13.44 -7.72 -17.26
CA LEU A 125 12.51 -6.93 -16.44
C LEU A 125 11.06 -7.14 -16.91
N GLU A 126 10.81 -7.09 -18.22
CA GLU A 126 9.48 -7.33 -18.80
C GLU A 126 9.00 -8.77 -18.57
N GLU A 127 9.88 -9.77 -18.73
CA GLU A 127 9.57 -11.17 -18.40
C GLU A 127 9.22 -11.37 -16.92
N GLU A 128 9.94 -10.72 -16.00
CA GLU A 128 9.66 -10.81 -14.58
C GLU A 128 8.33 -10.13 -14.22
N ILE A 129 8.03 -8.99 -14.86
CA ILE A 129 6.73 -8.31 -14.73
C ILE A 129 5.58 -9.22 -15.19
N GLU A 130 5.77 -10.03 -16.23
CA GLU A 130 4.76 -10.97 -16.70
C GLU A 130 4.43 -12.09 -15.72
N LYS A 131 5.34 -12.43 -14.81
CA LYS A 131 5.09 -13.40 -13.73
C LYS A 131 4.30 -12.79 -12.57
N LEU A 132 4.30 -11.46 -12.44
CA LEU A 132 3.57 -10.77 -11.38
C LEU A 132 2.05 -10.77 -11.62
N SER A 133 1.32 -10.72 -10.51
CA SER A 133 -0.14 -10.57 -10.49
C SER A 133 -0.56 -9.41 -9.56
N GLY A 134 -1.84 -9.05 -9.59
CA GLY A 134 -2.39 -8.03 -8.69
C GLY A 134 -1.72 -6.65 -8.83
N PRO A 135 -1.60 -5.89 -7.71
CA PRO A 135 -0.97 -4.56 -7.71
C PRO A 135 0.47 -4.57 -8.22
N SER A 136 1.27 -5.59 -7.90
CA SER A 136 2.67 -5.70 -8.32
C SER A 136 2.84 -5.70 -9.84
N ARG A 137 1.92 -6.34 -10.58
CA ARG A 137 1.92 -6.28 -12.06
C ARG A 137 1.67 -4.87 -12.58
N ARG A 138 0.74 -4.14 -11.96
CA ARG A 138 0.45 -2.73 -12.32
C ARG A 138 1.68 -1.87 -12.09
N TYR A 139 2.39 -2.07 -10.97
CA TYR A 139 3.65 -1.37 -10.67
C TYR A 139 4.73 -1.70 -11.69
N GLY A 140 4.84 -2.96 -12.09
CA GLY A 140 5.74 -3.41 -13.17
C GLY A 140 5.62 -2.59 -14.45
N SER A 141 4.40 -2.23 -14.86
CA SER A 141 4.20 -1.38 -16.04
C SER A 141 4.85 0.02 -15.91
N ILE A 142 4.97 0.54 -14.69
CA ILE A 142 5.62 1.83 -14.41
C ILE A 142 7.14 1.64 -14.47
N TYR A 143 7.68 0.53 -13.94
CA TYR A 143 9.09 0.16 -14.06
C TYR A 143 9.53 0.07 -15.53
N ALA A 144 8.82 -0.69 -16.36
CA ALA A 144 9.16 -0.84 -17.77
C ALA A 144 9.11 0.51 -18.53
N LYS A 145 8.11 1.35 -18.24
CA LYS A 145 8.03 2.71 -18.83
C LYS A 145 9.17 3.62 -18.38
N ALA A 146 9.57 3.53 -17.11
CA ALA A 146 10.69 4.29 -16.57
C ALA A 146 12.01 3.87 -17.22
N ALA A 147 12.27 2.56 -17.33
CA ALA A 147 13.44 2.01 -18.01
C ALA A 147 13.53 2.49 -19.47
N LYS A 148 12.46 2.34 -20.25
CA LYS A 148 12.37 2.84 -21.64
C LYS A 148 12.64 4.34 -21.71
N SER A 149 12.04 5.13 -20.81
CA SER A 149 12.26 6.57 -20.77
C SER A 149 13.71 6.94 -20.45
N CYS A 150 14.42 6.17 -19.62
CA CYS A 150 15.84 6.40 -19.34
C CYS A 150 16.71 6.12 -20.57
N MET A 151 16.35 5.13 -21.39
CA MET A 151 17.04 4.87 -22.66
C MET A 151 16.78 5.97 -23.68
N ASP A 152 15.52 6.43 -23.80
CA ASP A 152 15.12 7.38 -24.84
C ASP A 152 15.54 8.83 -24.49
N LYS A 153 15.52 9.20 -23.21
CA LYS A 153 15.69 10.58 -22.73
C LYS A 153 16.99 10.82 -21.98
N GLY A 154 17.80 9.77 -21.80
CA GLY A 154 19.10 9.83 -21.13
C GLY A 154 19.04 9.60 -19.61
N VAL A 155 20.24 9.48 -19.04
CA VAL A 155 20.48 9.04 -17.65
C VAL A 155 19.86 9.96 -16.59
N ASP A 156 19.71 11.25 -16.87
CA ASP A 156 19.14 12.22 -15.93
C ASP A 156 17.60 12.20 -15.87
N TYR A 157 16.92 11.43 -16.74
CA TYR A 157 15.47 11.41 -16.81
C TYR A 157 14.81 11.12 -15.46
N ALA A 158 15.22 10.05 -14.78
CA ALA A 158 14.60 9.63 -13.52
C ALA A 158 14.74 10.70 -12.44
N LYS A 159 15.94 11.25 -12.28
CA LYS A 159 16.24 12.35 -11.35
C LYS A 159 15.40 13.59 -11.64
N ASN A 160 15.32 14.02 -12.90
CA ASN A 160 14.54 15.19 -13.31
C ASN A 160 13.04 14.98 -13.10
N GLU A 161 12.53 13.79 -13.39
CA GLU A 161 11.12 13.45 -13.18
C GLU A 161 10.78 13.39 -11.68
N ILE A 162 11.66 12.83 -10.83
CA ILE A 162 11.48 12.86 -9.36
C ILE A 162 11.34 14.30 -8.87
N GLN A 163 12.24 15.19 -9.26
CA GLN A 163 12.15 16.61 -8.86
C GLN A 163 10.86 17.27 -9.34
N ARG A 164 10.39 16.94 -10.56
CA ARG A 164 9.12 17.45 -11.06
C ARG A 164 7.95 16.94 -10.22
N LEU A 165 7.94 15.66 -9.87
CA LEU A 165 6.91 15.03 -9.04
C LEU A 165 6.89 15.65 -7.63
N GLU A 166 8.05 15.89 -7.02
CA GLU A 166 8.16 16.54 -5.70
C GLU A 166 7.58 17.95 -5.70
N ARG A 167 7.85 18.76 -6.74
CA ARG A 167 7.24 20.09 -6.88
C ARG A 167 5.72 20.05 -7.02
N ILE A 168 5.16 18.96 -7.54
CA ILE A 168 3.70 18.79 -7.66
C ILE A 168 3.13 18.30 -6.32
N LEU A 169 3.81 17.35 -5.67
CA LEU A 169 3.43 16.84 -4.35
C LEU A 169 3.46 17.91 -3.26
N ALA A 170 4.30 18.94 -3.41
CA ALA A 170 4.33 20.10 -2.51
C ALA A 170 3.13 21.06 -2.68
N LYS A 171 2.31 20.88 -3.73
CA LYS A 171 1.11 21.69 -3.97
C LYS A 171 -0.12 21.01 -3.37
N SER A 172 -1.20 21.77 -3.19
CA SER A 172 -2.50 21.20 -2.86
C SER A 172 -3.03 20.39 -4.06
N ILE A 173 -3.11 19.07 -3.88
CA ILE A 173 -3.63 18.11 -4.86
C ILE A 173 -4.54 17.10 -4.17
N SER A 174 -5.37 16.39 -4.94
CA SER A 174 -6.24 15.37 -4.36
C SER A 174 -5.43 14.20 -3.79
N PRO A 175 -5.91 13.52 -2.73
CA PRO A 175 -5.23 12.36 -2.16
C PRO A 175 -4.96 11.25 -3.19
N ALA A 176 -5.92 10.94 -4.06
CA ALA A 176 -5.74 9.96 -5.12
C ALA A 176 -4.63 10.36 -6.12
N LYS A 177 -4.50 11.66 -6.43
CA LYS A 177 -3.42 12.14 -7.27
C LYS A 177 -2.08 12.07 -6.54
N ALA A 178 -2.05 12.40 -5.24
CA ALA A 178 -0.86 12.27 -4.43
C ALA A 178 -0.36 10.82 -4.39
N ASP A 179 -1.25 9.84 -4.27
CA ASP A 179 -0.90 8.41 -4.33
C ASP A 179 -0.26 8.03 -5.66
N GLU A 180 -0.89 8.39 -6.79
CA GLU A 180 -0.36 8.11 -8.13
C GLU A 180 1.05 8.68 -8.32
N LEU A 181 1.27 9.94 -7.90
CA LEU A 181 2.56 10.61 -8.05
C LEU A 181 3.60 10.06 -7.07
N THR A 182 3.20 9.72 -5.85
CA THR A 182 4.09 9.11 -4.85
C THR A 182 4.54 7.73 -5.30
N LEU A 183 3.61 6.90 -5.79
CA LEU A 183 3.91 5.59 -6.34
C LEU A 183 4.92 5.69 -7.49
N LYS A 184 4.68 6.60 -8.44
CA LYS A 184 5.61 6.84 -9.55
C LYS A 184 6.98 7.32 -9.06
N LYS A 185 7.01 8.24 -8.09
CA LYS A 185 8.25 8.77 -7.50
C LYS A 185 9.06 7.67 -6.82
N ASN A 186 8.42 6.82 -6.03
CA ASN A 186 9.07 5.71 -5.33
C ASN A 186 9.72 4.74 -6.33
N ILE A 187 8.98 4.36 -7.39
CA ILE A 187 9.51 3.48 -8.45
C ILE A 187 10.68 4.13 -9.18
N LEU A 188 10.57 5.41 -9.53
CA LEU A 188 11.66 6.14 -10.19
C LEU A 188 12.91 6.26 -9.31
N SER A 189 12.75 6.26 -7.99
CA SER A 189 13.88 6.34 -7.06
C SER A 189 14.78 5.10 -7.12
N ALA A 190 14.31 3.98 -7.69
CA ALA A 190 15.16 2.83 -7.97
C ALA A 190 16.14 3.05 -9.14
N PHE A 191 15.90 4.06 -9.98
CA PHE A 191 16.70 4.36 -11.18
C PHE A 191 17.78 5.43 -10.94
N VAL A 192 17.98 5.89 -9.70
CA VAL A 192 18.90 6.97 -9.33
C VAL A 192 19.90 6.49 -8.28
#